data_AF-A0A0D0DH22-F1
#
_entry.id   AF-A0A0D0DH22-F1
#
_cell.length_a   1.000
_cell.length_b   1.000
_cell.length_c   1.000
_cell.angle_alpha   90.00
_cell.angle_beta   90.00
_cell.angle_gamma   90.00
#
_symmetry.space_group_name_H-M   'P 1'
#
loop_
_entity.id
_entity.type
_entity.pdbx_description
1 polymer ?
#
loop_
_entity_poly.entity_id
_entity_poly.type
_entity_poly.pdbx_seq_one_letter_code
_entity_poly.pdbx_strand_id
1 'polypeptide(L)'
;VPHQWHLLKLLKWAGFGHQQDSQKPRSLVLFCPTCPQPAINVYPDATDDLLNWKYNWTLIIDGNCKVEHLYDRQTDGQGWLMDGLGLTVSWSPYHEYLVATNHYLEVCIQ
;
A
#
# COMPACT_ATOMS: atom_id res chain seq x y z
N VAL A 1 -9.34 13.66 -12.97
CA VAL A 1 -9.64 14.78 -12.03
C VAL A 1 -9.62 14.37 -10.56
N PRO A 2 -10.42 13.39 -10.05
CA PRO A 2 -10.34 12.99 -8.63
C PRO A 2 -9.04 12.26 -8.25
N HIS A 3 -8.48 11.43 -9.14
CA HIS A 3 -7.24 10.69 -8.90
C HIS A 3 -6.00 11.60 -8.84
N GLN A 4 -5.93 12.64 -9.70
CA GLN A 4 -4.86 13.64 -9.70
C GLN A 4 -4.86 14.46 -8.41
N TRP A 5 -6.04 14.85 -7.93
CA TRP A 5 -6.17 15.52 -6.64
C TRP A 5 -5.70 14.62 -5.47
N HIS A 6 -6.05 13.34 -5.49
CA HIS A 6 -5.60 12.38 -4.48
C HIS A 6 -4.08 12.23 -4.48
N LEU A 7 -3.45 12.10 -5.65
CA LEU A 7 -1.99 12.09 -5.77
C LEU A 7 -1.38 13.36 -5.18
N LEU A 8 -1.87 14.55 -5.57
CA LEU A 8 -1.34 15.83 -5.05
C LEU A 8 -1.45 15.92 -3.54
N LYS A 9 -2.53 15.37 -2.95
CA LYS A 9 -2.71 15.29 -1.50
C LYS A 9 -1.67 14.37 -0.86
N LEU A 10 -1.43 13.19 -1.42
CA LEU A 10 -0.43 12.26 -0.92
C LEU A 10 0.99 12.82 -1.06
N LEU A 11 1.33 13.43 -2.19
CA LEU A 11 2.62 14.10 -2.40
C LEU A 11 2.85 15.19 -1.35
N LYS A 12 1.83 16.01 -1.06
CA LYS A 12 1.91 17.02 -0.02
C LYS A 12 2.13 16.40 1.37
N TRP A 13 1.38 15.35 1.71
CA TRP A 13 1.45 14.72 3.02
C TRP A 13 2.73 13.92 3.25
N ALA A 14 3.26 13.29 2.21
CA ALA A 14 4.53 12.57 2.23
C ALA A 14 5.76 13.49 2.11
N GLY A 15 5.57 14.80 1.92
CA GLY A 15 6.66 15.79 1.88
C GLY A 15 7.29 16.02 0.49
N PHE A 16 6.73 15.44 -0.57
CA PHE A 16 7.24 15.54 -1.95
C PHE A 16 6.73 16.77 -2.73
N GLY A 17 6.04 17.71 -2.09
CA GLY A 17 5.43 18.85 -2.78
C GLY A 17 6.40 19.82 -3.48
N HIS A 18 7.68 19.84 -3.06
CA HIS A 18 8.70 20.75 -3.59
C HIS A 18 10.01 20.04 -4.03
N GLN A 19 10.07 18.72 -3.94
CA GLN A 19 11.26 17.96 -4.31
C GLN A 19 11.19 17.58 -5.79
N GLN A 20 12.30 17.80 -6.52
CA GLN A 20 12.47 17.29 -7.89
C GLN A 20 12.96 15.83 -7.91
N ASP A 21 13.27 15.28 -6.73
CA ASP A 21 13.75 13.92 -6.61
C ASP A 21 12.67 12.92 -7.03
N SER A 22 13.10 11.87 -7.73
CA SER A 22 12.22 10.76 -8.07
C SER A 22 11.73 10.06 -6.80
N GLN A 23 10.41 9.86 -6.69
CA GLN A 23 9.80 9.09 -5.61
C GLN A 23 10.32 7.65 -5.63
N LYS A 24 10.58 7.10 -4.44
CA LYS A 24 10.98 5.70 -4.28
C LYS A 24 9.74 4.83 -4.16
N PRO A 25 9.82 3.52 -4.44
CA PRO A 25 8.72 2.61 -4.13
C PRO A 25 8.25 2.79 -2.69
N ARG A 26 6.93 2.80 -2.49
CA ARG A 26 6.25 3.01 -1.20
C ARG A 26 6.48 4.38 -0.55
N SER A 27 7.10 5.35 -1.22
CA SER A 27 7.42 6.63 -0.58
C SER A 27 6.19 7.52 -0.32
N LEU A 28 5.04 7.22 -0.93
CA LEU A 28 3.79 7.95 -0.68
C LEU A 28 2.91 7.33 0.41
N VAL A 29 3.34 6.21 1.01
CA VAL A 29 2.63 5.61 2.14
C VAL A 29 2.75 6.51 3.36
N LEU A 30 1.59 6.86 3.92
CA LEU A 30 1.55 7.61 5.15
C LEU A 30 1.84 6.71 6.34
N PHE A 31 2.62 7.26 7.27
CA PHE A 31 2.85 6.62 8.55
C PHE A 31 1.55 6.53 9.35
N CYS A 32 1.23 5.33 9.81
CA CYS A 32 0.07 5.05 10.66
C CYS A 32 0.52 5.04 12.13
N PRO A 33 0.27 6.11 12.92
CA PRO A 33 0.73 6.18 14.31
C PRO A 33 -0.01 5.21 15.24
N THR A 34 -1.19 4.74 14.82
CA THR A 34 -2.01 3.79 15.56
C THR A 34 -1.65 2.33 15.25
N CYS A 35 -0.85 2.08 14.22
CA CYS A 35 -0.49 0.73 13.85
C CYS A 35 0.51 0.16 14.88
N PRO A 36 0.43 -1.13 15.25
CA PRO A 36 1.34 -1.73 16.21
C PRO A 36 2.78 -1.69 15.69
N GLN A 37 3.65 -1.04 16.45
CA GLN A 37 5.06 -0.84 16.16
C GLN A 37 5.90 -1.38 17.31
N PRO A 38 6.57 -2.53 17.10
CA PRO A 38 7.55 -3.04 18.05
C PRO A 38 8.53 -1.95 18.45
N ALA A 39 8.77 -1.80 19.75
CA ALA A 39 9.65 -0.79 20.35
C ALA A 39 9.21 0.70 20.26
N ILE A 40 8.07 1.02 19.64
CA ILE A 40 7.51 2.39 19.66
C ILE A 40 6.24 2.44 20.52
N ASN A 41 5.22 1.66 20.16
CA ASN A 41 3.92 1.65 20.83
C ASN A 41 3.45 0.22 21.23
N VAL A 42 4.30 -0.79 21.02
CA VAL A 42 4.13 -2.16 21.51
C VAL A 42 5.20 -2.43 22.57
N TYR A 43 4.76 -2.82 23.78
CA TYR A 43 5.66 -3.14 24.89
C TYR A 43 6.45 -4.43 24.63
N PRO A 44 7.71 -4.53 25.09
CA PRO A 44 8.59 -5.66 24.81
C PRO A 44 8.17 -6.98 25.47
N ASP A 45 7.38 -6.94 26.54
CA ASP A 45 6.81 -8.11 27.21
C ASP A 45 5.58 -8.69 26.49
N ALA A 46 5.05 -7.98 25.48
CA ALA A 46 3.97 -8.46 24.63
C ALA A 46 4.38 -9.61 23.68
N THR A 47 5.66 -10.00 23.66
CA THR A 47 6.17 -11.04 22.74
C THR A 47 5.60 -12.42 23.00
N ASP A 48 5.23 -12.75 24.24
CA ASP A 48 4.61 -14.05 24.55
C ASP A 48 3.16 -14.16 24.04
N ASP A 49 2.54 -13.02 23.69
CA ASP A 49 1.14 -12.93 23.28
C ASP A 49 1.01 -12.38 21.84
N LEU A 50 1.98 -12.64 20.96
CA LEU A 50 1.95 -12.22 19.55
C LEU A 50 0.74 -12.76 18.77
N LEU A 51 0.10 -13.83 19.27
CA LEU A 51 -1.14 -14.39 18.74
C LEU A 51 -2.39 -13.61 19.18
N ASN A 52 -2.25 -12.67 20.10
CA ASN A 52 -3.35 -11.83 20.56
C ASN A 52 -3.81 -10.92 19.41
N TRP A 53 -5.11 -10.89 19.18
CA TRP A 53 -5.74 -10.08 18.13
C TRP A 53 -5.37 -8.60 18.21
N LYS A 54 -4.99 -8.10 19.39
CA LYS A 54 -4.52 -6.72 19.62
C LYS A 54 -3.23 -6.38 18.87
N TYR A 55 -2.37 -7.36 18.62
CA TYR A 55 -1.09 -7.17 17.92
C TYR A 55 -1.14 -7.65 16.46
N ASN A 56 -2.23 -8.30 16.05
CA ASN A 56 -2.45 -8.68 14.66
C ASN A 56 -2.68 -7.46 13.77
N TRP A 57 -1.94 -7.42 12.66
CA TRP A 57 -2.13 -6.40 11.62
C TRP A 57 -3.38 -6.74 10.81
N THR A 58 -4.47 -6.03 11.06
CA THR A 58 -5.63 -6.09 10.18
C THR A 58 -5.46 -5.05 9.08
N LEU A 59 -5.16 -5.50 7.86
CA LEU A 59 -5.13 -4.63 6.69
C LEU A 59 -6.56 -4.38 6.22
N ILE A 60 -7.17 -3.30 6.67
CA ILE A 60 -8.48 -2.87 6.17
C ILE A 60 -8.25 -2.10 4.87
N ILE A 61 -8.38 -2.81 3.75
CA ILE A 61 -8.41 -2.20 2.41
C ILE A 61 -9.76 -1.51 2.26
N ASP A 62 -9.82 -0.21 2.58
CA ASP A 62 -11.01 0.58 2.34
C ASP A 62 -11.16 0.93 0.85
N GLY A 63 -12.27 1.60 0.50
CA GLY A 63 -12.51 2.07 -0.86
C GLY A 63 -11.42 3.03 -1.37
N ASN A 64 -10.71 3.73 -0.49
CA ASN A 64 -9.63 4.64 -0.87
C ASN A 64 -8.39 3.87 -1.31
N CYS A 65 -8.09 2.72 -0.69
CA CYS A 65 -7.01 1.84 -1.12
C CYS A 65 -7.27 1.28 -2.54
N LYS A 66 -8.54 1.00 -2.89
CA LYS A 66 -8.90 0.56 -4.25
C LYS A 66 -8.63 1.61 -5.32
N VAL A 67 -8.61 2.89 -4.95
CA VAL A 67 -8.31 3.99 -5.88
C VAL A 67 -6.86 3.95 -6.38
N GLU A 68 -5.94 3.36 -5.62
CA GLU A 68 -4.56 3.15 -6.08
C GLU A 68 -4.49 2.26 -7.33
N HIS A 69 -5.46 1.35 -7.51
CA HIS A 69 -5.53 0.40 -8.64
C HIS A 69 -6.55 0.78 -9.70
N LEU A 70 -7.23 1.92 -9.55
CA LEU A 70 -8.20 2.34 -10.56
C LEU A 70 -7.48 2.78 -11.83
N TYR A 71 -7.65 1.97 -12.88
CA TYR A 71 -7.32 2.33 -14.25
C TYR A 71 -8.11 3.57 -14.68
N ASP A 72 -7.45 4.49 -15.37
CA ASP A 72 -8.21 5.44 -16.18
C ASP A 72 -8.82 4.66 -17.36
N ARG A 73 -10.06 4.98 -17.70
CA ARG A 73 -10.87 4.21 -18.67
C ARG A 73 -10.37 4.35 -20.11
N GLN A 74 -9.35 5.19 -20.32
CA GLN A 74 -8.70 5.50 -21.58
C GLN A 74 -7.32 4.83 -21.59
N THR A 75 -7.27 3.66 -22.22
CA THR A 75 -6.13 2.72 -22.23
C THR A 75 -4.90 3.19 -23.02
N ASP A 76 -5.00 4.30 -23.75
CA ASP A 76 -4.05 4.61 -24.83
C ASP A 76 -3.00 5.66 -24.47
N GLY A 77 -2.83 6.02 -23.19
CA GLY A 77 -1.75 6.98 -22.87
C GLY A 77 -1.59 7.47 -21.43
N GLN A 78 -2.48 7.14 -20.49
CA GLN A 78 -2.22 7.47 -19.08
C GLN A 78 -1.61 6.28 -18.35
N GLY A 79 -0.34 6.44 -17.98
CA GLY A 79 0.34 5.54 -17.05
C GLY A 79 -0.31 5.57 -15.67
N TRP A 80 -0.11 4.49 -14.92
CA TRP A 80 -0.43 4.38 -13.50
C TRP A 80 0.07 5.59 -12.72
N LEU A 81 -0.84 6.33 -12.07
CA LEU A 81 -0.46 7.57 -11.40
C LEU A 81 0.38 7.34 -10.13
N MET A 82 0.27 6.15 -9.51
CA MET A 82 0.98 5.79 -8.27
C MET A 82 1.53 4.36 -8.28
N ASP A 83 1.98 3.86 -9.44
CA ASP A 83 2.48 2.48 -9.57
C ASP A 83 3.58 2.14 -8.56
N GLY A 84 3.26 1.31 -7.57
CA GLY A 84 4.23 0.94 -6.53
C GLY A 84 4.65 2.05 -5.57
N LEU A 85 4.05 3.25 -5.66
CA LEU A 85 4.41 4.40 -4.84
C LEU A 85 3.57 4.48 -3.55
N GLY A 86 2.35 3.96 -3.59
CA GLY A 86 1.42 3.87 -2.46
C GLY A 86 1.57 2.57 -1.66
N LEU A 87 0.45 2.07 -1.13
CA LEU A 87 0.40 0.86 -0.30
C LEU A 87 0.69 -0.42 -1.09
N THR A 88 0.46 -0.37 -2.40
CA THR A 88 0.58 -1.52 -3.30
C THR A 88 1.94 -1.57 -4.00
N VAL A 89 2.36 -2.77 -4.41
CA VAL A 89 3.57 -2.97 -5.22
C VAL A 89 3.32 -2.54 -6.67
N SER A 90 4.37 -2.20 -7.40
CA SER A 90 4.22 -1.85 -8.81
C SER A 90 3.83 -3.06 -9.66
N TRP A 91 3.25 -2.79 -10.81
CA TRP A 91 2.70 -3.80 -11.72
C TRP A 91 3.73 -4.85 -12.13
N SER A 92 4.94 -4.43 -12.52
CA SER A 92 6.02 -5.31 -13.00
C SER A 92 6.47 -6.34 -11.94
N PRO A 93 6.92 -5.95 -10.73
CA PRO A 93 7.33 -6.92 -9.72
C PRO A 93 6.17 -7.79 -9.23
N TYR A 94 4.93 -7.29 -9.25
CA TYR A 94 3.76 -8.11 -8.95
C TYR A 94 3.55 -9.23 -9.98
N HIS A 95 3.66 -8.93 -11.27
CA HIS A 95 3.50 -9.93 -12.33
C HIS A 95 4.65 -10.94 -12.34
N GLU A 96 5.88 -10.51 -12.09
CA GLU A 96 7.02 -11.41 -11.91
C GLU A 96 6.77 -12.41 -10.77
N TYR A 97 6.24 -11.94 -9.64
CA TYR A 97 5.86 -12.80 -8.52
C TYR A 97 4.77 -13.80 -8.91
N LEU A 98 3.72 -13.38 -9.63
CA LEU A 98 2.65 -14.28 -10.09
C LEU A 98 3.15 -15.37 -11.03
N VAL A 99 4.12 -15.06 -11.90
CA VAL A 99 4.74 -16.05 -12.80
C VAL A 99 5.63 -17.01 -12.02
N ALA A 100 6.37 -16.50 -11.03
CA ALA A 100 7.31 -17.30 -10.24
C ALA A 100 6.60 -18.19 -9.20
N THR A 101 5.38 -17.88 -8.81
CA THR A 101 4.66 -18.55 -7.73
C THR A 101 3.62 -19.52 -8.26
N ASN A 102 3.80 -20.82 -7.98
CA ASN A 102 2.74 -21.81 -8.17
C ASN A 102 1.68 -21.61 -7.08
N HIS A 103 0.62 -20.87 -7.38
CA HIS A 103 -0.50 -20.70 -6.47
C HIS A 103 -1.35 -21.98 -6.42
N TYR A 104 -1.54 -22.54 -5.22
CA TYR A 104 -2.69 -23.40 -4.97
C TYR A 104 -3.91 -22.49 -4.87
N LEU A 105 -4.96 -22.78 -5.64
CA LEU A 105 -6.25 -22.12 -5.44
C LEU A 105 -6.72 -22.46 -4.02
N GLU A 106 -6.76 -21.46 -3.13
CA GLU A 106 -7.53 -21.59 -1.91
C GLU A 106 -9.00 -21.67 -2.31
N VAL A 107 -9.56 -22.87 -2.23
CA VAL A 107 -10.99 -23.10 -2.40
C VAL A 107 -11.68 -22.39 -1.24
N CYS A 108 -12.39 -21.30 -1.52
CA CYS A 108 -13.30 -20.70 -0.55
C CYS A 108 -14.31 -21.78 -0.13
N ILE A 109 -14.19 -22.25 1.09
CA ILE A 109 -15.24 -23.05 1.73
C ILE A 109 -16.41 -22.07 1.95
N GLN A 110 -17.49 -22.27 1.19
CA GLN A 110 -18.76 -21.52 1.30
C GLN A 110 -19.50 -21.86 2.59
#